data_AF-A0A9E5NIB5-F1
#
_entry.id   AF-A0A9E5NIB5-F1
#
_cell.length_a   1.000
_cell.length_b   1.000
_cell.length_c   1.000
_cell.angle_alpha   90.00
_cell.angle_beta   90.00
_cell.angle_gamma   90.00
#
_symmetry.space_group_name_H-M   'P 1'
#
loop_
_entity.id
_entity.type
_entity.pdbx_description
1 polymer ?
#
loop_
_entity_poly.entity_id
_entity_poly.type
_entity_poly.pdbx_seq_one_letter_code
_entity_poly.pdbx_strand_id
1 'polypeptide(L)'
;MEHDYTLSVQVLGPDYRAYGGLNLYPGRGNFATSLWQVGDTFSETYWIPVAPDAPAPVMGRIKVALFIDDSTQEHLPVLDPQGQIADRSAVFGRIKIVPRERPEHDIENQVYYDLDGKVALIGYELTPPVDQGTGLDLRLYWQALSELDEDYTVFVHWLDEGGRILTQQDNQPRNGTYPTGLWNEGEIVEDLYHLAVPADRPPVLLAVGMYRLETLERLAVFDENGQRLADDQIILREEVPLPEPEG
;
A
#
# COMPACT_ATOMS: atom_id res chain seq x y z
N MET A 1 -29.46 2.48 27.27
CA MET A 1 -28.67 3.73 27.34
C MET A 1 -29.62 4.91 27.56
N GLU A 2 -29.14 6.10 27.97
CA GLU A 2 -30.01 7.28 28.21
C GLU A 2 -30.40 8.04 26.92
N HIS A 3 -29.63 7.87 25.84
CA HIS A 3 -29.85 8.51 24.55
C HIS A 3 -29.87 7.50 23.41
N ASP A 4 -30.47 7.90 22.29
CA ASP A 4 -30.36 7.21 21.02
C ASP A 4 -29.12 7.71 20.27
N TYR A 5 -28.18 6.80 20.02
CA TYR A 5 -26.91 7.10 19.38
C TYR A 5 -26.99 6.81 17.88
N THR A 6 -26.35 7.69 17.11
CA THR A 6 -26.04 7.50 15.70
C THR A 6 -24.75 6.69 15.57
N LEU A 7 -24.79 5.66 14.73
CA LEU A 7 -23.64 4.89 14.30
C LEU A 7 -22.97 5.59 13.12
N SER A 8 -21.69 5.94 13.29
CA SER A 8 -20.80 6.33 12.20
C SER A 8 -19.94 5.15 11.78
N VAL A 9 -19.93 4.85 10.50
CA VAL A 9 -19.00 3.88 9.89
C VAL A 9 -18.25 4.60 8.77
N GLN A 10 -16.93 4.68 8.89
CA GLN A 10 -16.06 5.36 7.94
C GLN A 10 -15.02 4.40 7.36
N VAL A 11 -14.71 4.60 6.09
CA VAL A 11 -13.53 4.02 5.44
C VAL A 11 -12.42 5.04 5.54
N LEU A 12 -11.33 4.71 6.22
CA LEU A 12 -10.13 5.54 6.33
C LEU A 12 -9.08 5.10 5.33
N GLY A 13 -8.44 6.06 4.66
CA GLY A 13 -7.23 5.83 3.88
C GLY A 13 -5.98 5.64 4.74
N PRO A 14 -4.82 5.36 4.13
CA PRO A 14 -3.52 5.26 4.83
C PRO A 14 -3.12 6.56 5.55
N ASP A 15 -3.63 7.69 5.07
CA ASP A 15 -3.46 9.03 5.65
C ASP A 15 -4.41 9.32 6.83
N TYR A 16 -5.19 8.32 7.26
CA TYR A 16 -6.23 8.41 8.29
C TYR A 16 -7.36 9.40 7.98
N ARG A 17 -7.50 9.84 6.73
CA ARG A 17 -8.64 10.65 6.29
C ARG A 17 -9.78 9.74 5.86
N ALA A 18 -11.01 10.22 6.03
CA ALA A 18 -12.19 9.51 5.57
C ALA A 18 -12.26 9.55 4.04
N TYR A 19 -12.21 8.39 3.40
CA TYR A 19 -12.42 8.19 1.97
C TYR A 19 -13.87 7.81 1.64
N GLY A 20 -14.69 7.61 2.68
CA GLY A 20 -16.08 7.24 2.54
C GLY A 20 -16.69 7.00 3.90
N GLY A 21 -18.01 6.92 3.95
CA GLY A 21 -18.69 6.66 5.21
C GLY A 21 -20.18 6.88 5.15
N LEU A 22 -20.82 6.53 6.26
CA LEU A 22 -22.24 6.72 6.47
C LEU A 22 -22.51 6.93 7.95
N ASN A 23 -23.59 7.65 8.23
CA ASN A 23 -24.16 7.82 9.56
C ASN A 23 -25.58 7.26 9.52
N LEU A 24 -25.95 6.40 10.48
CA LEU A 24 -27.31 5.87 10.59
C LEU A 24 -27.69 5.58 12.03
N TYR A 25 -28.99 5.43 12.29
CA TYR A 25 -29.46 4.84 13.54
C TYR A 25 -29.36 3.30 13.49
N PRO A 26 -28.87 2.64 14.55
CA PRO A 26 -28.82 1.18 14.62
C PRO A 26 -30.18 0.51 14.39
N GLY A 27 -30.16 -0.73 13.88
CA GLY A 27 -31.37 -1.43 13.45
C GLY A 27 -32.02 -0.81 12.21
N ARG A 28 -31.28 0.01 11.46
CA ARG A 28 -31.80 0.94 10.44
C ARG A 28 -32.94 1.82 10.97
N GLY A 29 -32.84 2.23 12.25
CA GLY A 29 -33.86 3.00 12.97
C GLY A 29 -34.95 2.18 13.65
N ASN A 30 -34.97 0.85 13.51
CA ASN A 30 -35.97 -0.01 14.17
C ASN A 30 -35.50 -0.56 15.52
N PHE A 31 -34.25 -0.32 15.92
CA PHE A 31 -33.71 -0.81 17.18
C PHE A 31 -32.86 0.27 17.86
N ALA A 32 -33.56 1.25 18.42
CA ALA A 32 -32.98 2.39 19.10
C ALA A 32 -32.05 1.94 20.26
N THR A 33 -30.90 2.61 20.43
CA THR A 33 -29.91 2.22 21.45
C THR A 33 -30.39 2.40 22.89
N SER A 34 -31.44 3.19 23.09
CA SER A 34 -32.17 3.28 24.35
C SER A 34 -32.85 1.96 24.75
N LEU A 35 -33.23 1.11 23.79
CA LEU A 35 -33.89 -0.18 24.02
C LEU A 35 -32.92 -1.33 24.35
N TRP A 36 -31.62 -1.13 24.16
CA TRP A 36 -30.63 -2.17 24.36
C TRP A 36 -30.48 -2.53 25.84
N GLN A 37 -30.36 -3.84 26.11
CA GLN A 37 -30.05 -4.39 27.41
C GLN A 37 -28.60 -4.86 27.48
N VAL A 38 -28.04 -4.89 28.69
CA VAL A 38 -26.69 -5.41 28.91
C VAL A 38 -26.64 -6.88 28.46
N GLY A 39 -25.71 -7.19 27.56
CA GLY A 39 -25.54 -8.53 26.98
C GLY A 39 -26.21 -8.72 25.62
N ASP A 40 -27.03 -7.77 25.17
CA ASP A 40 -27.58 -7.81 23.82
C ASP A 40 -26.46 -7.81 22.77
N THR A 41 -26.57 -8.71 21.80
CA THR A 41 -25.71 -8.75 20.62
C THR A 41 -26.60 -8.67 19.40
N PHE A 42 -26.27 -7.78 18.48
CA PHE A 42 -26.93 -7.67 17.20
C PHE A 42 -25.87 -7.53 16.10
N SER A 43 -26.25 -7.89 14.88
CA SER A 43 -25.38 -7.86 13.71
C SER A 43 -26.11 -7.15 12.60
N GLU A 44 -25.42 -6.23 11.93
CA GLU A 44 -25.94 -5.51 10.77
C GLU A 44 -24.95 -5.58 9.62
N THR A 45 -25.46 -5.38 8.40
CA THR A 45 -24.66 -5.31 7.19
C THR A 45 -24.95 -3.98 6.50
N TYR A 46 -23.87 -3.25 6.20
CA TYR A 46 -23.92 -1.95 5.55
C TYR A 46 -23.12 -1.96 4.26
N TRP A 47 -23.62 -1.20 3.28
CA TRP A 47 -22.87 -0.83 2.09
C TRP A 47 -22.30 0.55 2.35
N ILE A 48 -20.98 0.63 2.52
CA ILE A 48 -20.31 1.90 2.81
C ILE A 48 -19.93 2.56 1.49
N PRO A 49 -20.50 3.72 1.14
CA PRO A 49 -20.10 4.41 -0.08
C PRO A 49 -18.67 4.92 0.09
N VAL A 50 -17.80 4.55 -0.84
CA VAL A 50 -16.46 5.13 -1.00
C VAL A 50 -16.56 6.26 -2.00
N ALA A 51 -15.89 7.38 -1.71
CA ALA A 51 -15.87 8.55 -2.56
C ALA A 51 -15.31 8.17 -3.95
N PRO A 52 -15.93 8.61 -5.06
CA PRO A 52 -15.48 8.26 -6.41
C PRO A 52 -14.05 8.72 -6.74
N ASP A 53 -13.57 9.75 -6.05
CA ASP A 53 -12.24 10.36 -6.17
C ASP A 53 -11.27 9.89 -5.08
N ALA A 54 -11.66 8.92 -4.25
CA ALA A 54 -10.75 8.32 -3.27
C ALA A 54 -9.52 7.74 -3.98
N PRO A 55 -8.29 8.00 -3.48
CA PRO A 55 -7.08 7.39 -4.02
C PRO A 55 -7.20 5.86 -4.06
N ALA A 56 -6.81 5.25 -5.19
CA ALA A 56 -6.81 3.81 -5.38
C ALA A 56 -5.74 3.37 -6.40
N PRO A 57 -5.24 2.11 -6.36
CA PRO A 57 -5.45 1.16 -5.27
C PRO A 57 -4.68 1.57 -4.00
N VAL A 58 -5.30 1.36 -2.84
CA VAL A 58 -4.73 1.62 -1.51
C VAL A 58 -5.34 0.70 -0.45
N MET A 59 -4.62 0.51 0.65
CA MET A 59 -5.14 -0.07 1.88
C MET A 59 -6.02 0.94 2.61
N GLY A 60 -7.23 0.52 2.97
CA GLY A 60 -8.09 1.23 3.91
C GLY A 60 -8.25 0.50 5.24
N ARG A 61 -8.85 1.20 6.20
CA ARG A 61 -9.30 0.66 7.49
C ARG A 61 -10.74 1.06 7.76
N ILE A 62 -11.45 0.29 8.58
CA ILE A 62 -12.79 0.66 9.03
C ILE A 62 -12.68 1.38 10.36
N LYS A 63 -13.33 2.54 10.46
CA LYS A 63 -13.55 3.26 11.72
C LYS A 63 -15.02 3.23 12.08
N VAL A 64 -15.32 2.79 13.30
CA VAL A 64 -16.66 2.74 13.86
C VAL A 64 -16.72 3.62 15.10
N ALA A 65 -17.76 4.45 15.20
CA ALA A 65 -18.03 5.24 16.40
C ALA A 65 -19.53 5.41 16.61
N LEU A 66 -19.95 5.57 17.86
CA LEU A 66 -21.32 5.93 18.22
C LEU A 66 -21.31 7.36 18.78
N PHE A 67 -22.22 8.22 18.36
CA PHE A 67 -22.31 9.61 18.84
C PHE A 67 -23.78 10.05 18.96
N ILE A 68 -24.07 11.06 19.78
CA ILE A 68 -25.45 11.47 20.05
C ILE A 68 -26.01 12.32 18.90
N ASP A 69 -25.30 13.38 18.51
CA ASP A 69 -25.73 14.30 17.46
C ASP A 69 -24.54 14.87 16.67
N ASP A 70 -24.76 15.17 15.39
CA ASP A 70 -23.74 15.67 14.46
C ASP A 70 -23.17 17.03 14.91
N SER A 71 -23.93 17.81 15.69
CA SER A 71 -23.47 19.13 16.17
C SER A 71 -22.43 19.05 17.28
N THR A 72 -22.46 17.98 18.10
CA THR A 72 -21.55 17.83 19.24
C THR A 72 -20.39 16.91 18.92
N GLN A 73 -20.59 15.95 18.00
CA GLN A 73 -19.68 14.83 17.73
C GLN A 73 -19.14 14.18 19.02
N GLU A 74 -19.95 14.20 20.09
CA GLU A 74 -19.56 13.55 21.34
C GLU A 74 -19.71 12.04 21.15
N HIS A 75 -18.57 11.41 20.93
CA HIS A 75 -18.49 9.98 20.70
C HIS A 75 -18.46 9.20 22.01
N LEU A 76 -19.18 8.09 22.05
CA LEU A 76 -19.09 7.11 23.14
C LEU A 76 -17.65 6.58 23.26
N PRO A 77 -17.13 6.47 24.49
CA PRO A 77 -15.80 5.93 24.71
C PRO A 77 -15.76 4.43 24.40
N VAL A 78 -14.67 4.01 23.75
CA VAL A 78 -14.26 2.62 23.66
C VAL A 78 -13.42 2.32 24.90
N LEU A 79 -13.80 1.30 25.66
CA LEU A 79 -13.11 0.91 26.89
C LEU A 79 -12.15 -0.26 26.64
N ASP A 80 -11.04 -0.28 27.37
CA ASP A 80 -10.14 -1.43 27.46
C ASP A 80 -10.71 -2.51 28.41
N PRO A 81 -10.08 -3.71 28.50
CA PRO A 81 -10.52 -4.77 29.41
C PRO A 81 -10.49 -4.39 30.91
N GLN A 82 -9.80 -3.30 31.28
CA GLN A 82 -9.73 -2.77 32.64
C GLN A 82 -10.82 -1.70 32.89
N GLY A 83 -11.63 -1.38 31.89
CA GLY A 83 -12.70 -0.39 31.96
C GLY A 83 -12.22 1.05 31.81
N GLN A 84 -10.98 1.28 31.38
CA GLN A 84 -10.46 2.63 31.10
C GLN A 84 -10.78 3.03 29.67
N ILE A 85 -10.93 4.33 29.41
CA ILE A 85 -11.15 4.85 28.06
C ILE A 85 -9.87 4.65 27.24
N ALA A 86 -9.97 3.80 26.21
CA ALA A 86 -8.89 3.55 25.26
C ALA A 86 -8.93 4.54 24.09
N ASP A 87 -10.12 4.79 23.54
CA ASP A 87 -10.36 5.71 22.42
C ASP A 87 -11.83 6.14 22.43
N ARG A 88 -12.26 6.90 21.43
CA ARG A 88 -13.65 7.27 21.13
C ARG A 88 -14.14 6.68 19.80
N SER A 89 -13.32 5.87 19.16
CA SER A 89 -13.71 5.08 17.99
C SER A 89 -12.92 3.79 17.93
N ALA A 90 -13.50 2.76 17.33
CA ALA A 90 -12.80 1.52 17.03
C ALA A 90 -12.29 1.59 15.59
N VAL A 91 -10.98 1.50 15.38
CA VAL A 91 -10.35 1.42 14.05
C VAL A 91 -9.75 0.03 13.87
N PHE A 92 -10.17 -0.70 12.84
CA PHE A 92 -9.78 -2.09 12.66
C PHE A 92 -9.85 -2.55 11.20
N GLY A 93 -9.33 -3.75 10.98
CA GLY A 93 -9.32 -4.42 9.68
C GLY A 93 -8.35 -3.80 8.68
N ARG A 94 -8.09 -4.55 7.62
CA ARG A 94 -7.44 -4.07 6.40
C ARG A 94 -8.43 -4.34 5.28
N ILE A 95 -8.75 -3.31 4.51
CA ILE A 95 -9.59 -3.46 3.32
C ILE A 95 -8.85 -2.94 2.10
N LYS A 96 -9.10 -3.56 0.96
CA LYS A 96 -8.56 -3.16 -0.32
C LYS A 96 -9.52 -2.16 -0.97
N ILE A 97 -9.09 -0.93 -1.20
CA ILE A 97 -9.82 0.06 -1.99
C ILE A 97 -9.25 0.00 -3.40
N VAL A 98 -10.09 -0.31 -4.38
CA VAL A 98 -9.69 -0.49 -5.79
C VAL A 98 -10.28 0.61 -6.67
N PRO A 99 -9.59 0.99 -7.76
CA PRO A 99 -10.17 1.87 -8.75
C PRO A 99 -11.41 1.22 -9.37
N ARG A 100 -12.38 2.04 -9.78
CA ARG A 100 -13.63 1.56 -10.40
C ARG A 100 -13.38 0.88 -11.74
N GLU A 101 -12.39 1.37 -12.47
CA GLU A 101 -11.95 0.82 -13.75
C GLU A 101 -10.57 0.22 -13.56
N ARG A 102 -10.30 -0.91 -14.22
CA ARG A 102 -8.98 -1.51 -14.19
C ARG A 102 -8.02 -0.61 -14.98
N PRO A 103 -6.92 -0.14 -14.39
CA PRO A 103 -5.94 0.63 -15.15
C PRO A 103 -5.37 -0.25 -16.25
N GLU A 104 -5.25 0.32 -17.45
CA GLU A 104 -4.42 -0.24 -18.52
C GLU A 104 -2.97 0.17 -18.25
N HIS A 105 -2.05 -0.78 -18.37
CA HIS A 105 -0.63 -0.55 -18.21
C HIS A 105 0.05 -0.75 -19.57
N ASP A 106 0.53 0.34 -20.16
CA ASP A 106 1.39 0.28 -21.34
C ASP A 106 2.84 0.23 -20.86
N ILE A 107 3.36 -0.99 -20.70
CA ILE A 107 4.67 -1.23 -20.11
C ILE A 107 5.73 -1.07 -21.20
N GLU A 108 6.57 -0.03 -21.09
CA GLU A 108 7.66 0.26 -22.04
C GLU A 108 8.72 -0.84 -22.05
N ASN A 109 9.39 -1.07 -20.92
CA ASN A 109 10.41 -2.12 -20.80
C ASN A 109 9.80 -3.38 -20.18
N GLN A 110 9.27 -4.26 -21.03
CA GLN A 110 8.74 -5.55 -20.60
C GLN A 110 9.88 -6.52 -20.27
N VAL A 111 9.80 -7.12 -19.08
CA VAL A 111 10.71 -8.18 -18.62
C VAL A 111 9.89 -9.26 -17.92
N TYR A 112 10.50 -10.38 -17.59
CA TYR A 112 9.87 -11.36 -16.70
C TYR A 112 10.89 -11.94 -15.74
N TYR A 113 10.71 -11.66 -14.46
CA TYR A 113 11.47 -12.28 -13.37
C TYR A 113 10.51 -12.78 -12.32
N ASP A 114 10.57 -14.07 -12.02
CA ASP A 114 9.76 -14.73 -10.99
C ASP A 114 10.47 -14.61 -9.64
N LEU A 115 9.75 -14.16 -8.62
CA LEU A 115 10.16 -14.10 -7.23
C LEU A 115 9.42 -15.18 -6.45
N ASP A 116 10.12 -16.30 -6.20
CA ASP A 116 9.69 -17.43 -5.36
C ASP A 116 8.33 -18.05 -5.74
N GLY A 117 7.91 -17.95 -7.00
CA GLY A 117 6.60 -18.36 -7.52
C GLY A 117 5.43 -17.52 -7.01
N LYS A 118 5.71 -16.37 -6.38
CA LYS A 118 4.72 -15.55 -5.67
C LYS A 118 4.40 -14.25 -6.39
N VAL A 119 5.43 -13.56 -6.86
CA VAL A 119 5.34 -12.26 -7.52
C VAL A 119 6.26 -12.28 -8.72
N ALA A 120 5.90 -11.62 -9.82
CA ALA A 120 6.80 -11.39 -10.93
C ALA A 120 7.04 -9.89 -11.15
N LEU A 121 8.28 -9.51 -11.46
CA LEU A 121 8.54 -8.24 -12.13
C LEU A 121 8.23 -8.43 -13.62
N ILE A 122 7.22 -7.75 -14.12
CA ILE A 122 6.78 -7.87 -15.52
C ILE A 122 7.20 -6.69 -16.41
N GLY A 123 7.78 -5.66 -15.79
CA GLY A 123 8.32 -4.52 -16.52
C GLY A 123 8.71 -3.36 -15.63
N TYR A 124 9.29 -2.34 -16.26
CA TYR A 124 9.67 -1.11 -15.60
C TYR A 124 9.69 0.07 -16.58
N GLU A 125 9.70 1.29 -16.04
CA GLU A 125 10.01 2.52 -16.77
C GLU A 125 11.08 3.28 -15.99
N LEU A 126 12.01 3.87 -16.72
CA LEU A 126 13.11 4.63 -16.14
C LEU A 126 13.09 6.04 -16.69
N THR A 127 12.84 7.03 -15.83
CA THR A 127 12.92 8.44 -16.22
C THR A 127 14.22 9.02 -15.67
N PRO A 128 15.22 9.30 -16.54
CA PRO A 128 16.50 9.85 -16.12
C PRO A 128 16.33 11.22 -15.45
N PRO A 129 17.26 11.62 -14.56
CA PRO A 129 17.24 12.95 -13.97
C PRO A 129 17.37 14.03 -15.05
N VAL A 130 16.67 15.15 -14.87
CA VAL A 130 16.64 16.27 -15.84
C VAL A 130 17.90 17.13 -15.71
N ASP A 131 18.50 17.19 -14.53
CA ASP A 131 19.63 18.03 -14.15
C ASP A 131 20.46 17.39 -13.03
N GLN A 132 21.67 17.89 -12.82
CA GLN A 132 22.53 17.37 -11.75
C GLN A 132 21.90 17.63 -10.38
N GLY A 133 21.59 16.55 -9.65
CA GLY A 133 21.00 16.62 -8.32
C GLY A 133 19.48 16.46 -8.29
N THR A 134 18.79 16.34 -9.43
CA THR A 134 17.44 15.75 -9.44
C THR A 134 17.52 14.23 -9.34
N GLY A 135 16.49 13.63 -8.73
CA GLY A 135 16.39 12.18 -8.58
C GLY A 135 15.99 11.48 -9.88
N LEU A 136 16.21 10.17 -9.89
CA LEU A 136 15.78 9.22 -10.90
C LEU A 136 14.41 8.68 -10.49
N ASP A 137 13.43 8.71 -11.40
CA ASP A 137 12.16 8.02 -11.20
C ASP A 137 12.23 6.62 -11.82
N LEU A 138 11.99 5.61 -10.99
CA LEU A 138 11.85 4.21 -11.39
C LEU A 138 10.43 3.75 -11.11
N ARG A 139 9.70 3.40 -12.17
CA ARG A 139 8.40 2.74 -12.06
C ARG A 139 8.61 1.24 -12.27
N LEU A 140 8.09 0.43 -11.36
CA LEU A 140 8.12 -1.03 -11.42
C LEU A 140 6.70 -1.55 -11.60
N TYR A 141 6.54 -2.56 -12.44
CA TYR A 141 5.28 -3.25 -12.65
C TYR A 141 5.38 -4.67 -12.11
N TRP A 142 4.71 -4.90 -10.98
CA TRP A 142 4.69 -6.19 -10.32
C TRP A 142 3.39 -6.92 -10.59
N GLN A 143 3.46 -8.21 -10.88
CA GLN A 143 2.29 -9.08 -11.01
C GLN A 143 2.27 -10.11 -9.88
N ALA A 144 1.16 -10.20 -9.14
CA ALA A 144 0.96 -11.31 -8.21
C ALA A 144 0.72 -12.61 -8.99
N LEU A 145 1.52 -13.65 -8.73
CA LEU A 145 1.38 -14.97 -9.33
C LEU A 145 0.48 -15.90 -8.49
N SER A 146 0.26 -15.56 -7.22
CA SER A 146 -0.64 -16.23 -6.28
C SER A 146 -1.18 -15.23 -5.26
N GLU A 147 -2.15 -15.65 -4.44
CA GLU A 147 -2.53 -14.89 -3.25
C GLU A 147 -1.35 -14.78 -2.27
N LEU A 148 -1.10 -13.57 -1.78
CA LEU A 148 0.01 -13.28 -0.86
C LEU A 148 -0.55 -13.05 0.54
N ASP A 149 -0.12 -13.85 1.50
CA ASP A 149 -0.55 -13.70 2.90
C ASP A 149 0.40 -12.81 3.72
N GLU A 150 1.42 -12.25 3.06
CA GLU A 150 2.57 -11.60 3.69
C GLU A 150 2.88 -10.28 3.01
N ASP A 151 3.37 -9.31 3.79
CA ASP A 151 3.77 -8.02 3.30
C ASP A 151 5.30 -8.00 3.05
N TYR A 152 5.69 -7.98 1.78
CA TYR A 152 7.09 -7.90 1.35
C TYR A 152 7.54 -6.44 1.21
N THR A 153 8.82 -6.20 1.50
CA THR A 153 9.50 -4.95 1.23
C THR A 153 10.25 -5.08 -0.10
N VAL A 154 10.02 -4.14 -1.00
CA VAL A 154 10.84 -4.00 -2.21
C VAL A 154 12.08 -3.19 -1.84
N PHE A 155 13.23 -3.65 -2.28
CA PHE A 155 14.46 -2.85 -2.26
C PHE A 155 14.77 -2.37 -3.66
N VAL A 156 15.21 -1.12 -3.76
CA VAL A 156 15.81 -0.56 -4.96
C VAL A 156 17.17 0.00 -4.56
N HIS A 157 18.22 -0.66 -5.00
CA HIS A 157 19.59 -0.28 -4.71
C HIS A 157 20.25 0.28 -5.96
N TRP A 158 20.89 1.43 -5.81
CA TRP A 158 21.77 1.99 -6.80
C TRP A 158 23.19 1.52 -6.55
N LEU A 159 23.83 0.91 -7.55
CA LEU A 159 25.19 0.36 -7.43
C LEU A 159 26.21 1.13 -8.27
N ASP A 160 27.46 1.21 -7.78
CA ASP A 160 28.63 1.57 -8.59
C ASP A 160 29.18 0.37 -9.39
N GLU A 161 30.18 0.59 -10.26
CA GLU A 161 30.83 -0.48 -11.06
C GLU A 161 31.38 -1.64 -10.21
N GLY A 162 31.73 -1.36 -8.94
CA GLY A 162 32.23 -2.35 -8.00
C GLY A 162 31.13 -3.11 -7.26
N GLY A 163 29.85 -2.83 -7.55
CA GLY A 163 28.69 -3.44 -6.87
C GLY A 163 28.38 -2.83 -5.50
N ARG A 164 28.99 -1.69 -5.13
CA ARG A 164 28.72 -1.04 -3.85
C ARG A 164 27.48 -0.14 -3.96
N ILE A 165 26.62 -0.20 -2.95
CA ILE A 165 25.42 0.63 -2.85
C ILE A 165 25.82 2.11 -2.67
N LEU A 166 25.38 2.96 -3.60
CA LEU A 166 25.54 4.41 -3.57
C LEU A 166 24.36 5.10 -2.89
N THR A 167 23.14 4.66 -3.22
CA THR A 167 21.88 5.07 -2.59
C THR A 167 20.89 3.91 -2.65
N GLN A 168 19.86 3.95 -1.82
CA GLN A 168 18.84 2.90 -1.79
C GLN A 168 17.49 3.46 -1.32
N GLN A 169 16.43 2.78 -1.73
CA GLN A 169 15.09 2.99 -1.20
C GLN A 169 14.43 1.64 -0.95
N ASP A 170 14.04 1.42 0.30
CA ASP A 170 13.41 0.20 0.77
C ASP A 170 12.06 0.54 1.42
N ASN A 171 10.98 0.07 0.81
CA ASN A 171 9.64 0.21 1.37
C ASN A 171 8.70 -0.86 0.83
N GLN A 172 7.64 -1.12 1.57
CA GLN A 172 6.49 -1.86 1.01
C GLN A 172 5.95 -1.11 -0.22
N PRO A 173 5.33 -1.83 -1.17
CA PRO A 173 4.86 -1.21 -2.41
C PRO A 173 3.94 -0.01 -2.21
N ARG A 174 4.00 0.91 -3.18
CA ARG A 174 3.27 2.19 -3.20
C ARG A 174 3.56 3.00 -1.94
N ASN A 175 4.84 3.08 -1.54
CA ASN A 175 5.29 3.77 -0.33
C ASN A 175 4.53 3.31 0.95
N GLY A 176 4.26 2.00 1.05
CA GLY A 176 3.52 1.37 2.16
C GLY A 176 2.01 1.59 2.15
N THR A 177 1.45 2.25 1.14
CA THR A 177 0.01 2.45 1.04
C THR A 177 -0.72 1.25 0.46
N TYR A 178 -0.02 0.34 -0.22
CA TYR A 178 -0.63 -0.83 -0.87
C TYR A 178 0.25 -2.08 -0.75
N PRO A 179 0.36 -2.64 0.47
CA PRO A 179 1.24 -3.76 0.75
C PRO A 179 0.83 -5.04 0.01
N THR A 180 1.80 -5.94 -0.23
CA THR A 180 1.61 -7.15 -1.05
C THR A 180 0.54 -8.09 -0.52
N GLY A 181 0.30 -8.14 0.80
CA GLY A 181 -0.74 -8.97 1.38
C GLY A 181 -2.18 -8.57 0.99
N LEU A 182 -2.35 -7.50 0.22
CA LEU A 182 -3.64 -7.10 -0.36
C LEU A 182 -3.77 -7.41 -1.85
N TRP A 183 -2.72 -7.96 -2.48
CA TRP A 183 -2.70 -8.23 -3.91
C TRP A 183 -3.46 -9.52 -4.20
N ASN A 184 -4.33 -9.48 -5.20
CA ASN A 184 -5.03 -10.68 -5.68
C ASN A 184 -4.19 -11.36 -6.76
N GLU A 185 -4.33 -12.67 -6.92
CA GLU A 185 -3.72 -13.40 -8.03
C GLU A 185 -4.01 -12.73 -9.38
N GLY A 186 -2.96 -12.53 -10.19
CA GLY A 186 -3.01 -11.90 -11.50
C GLY A 186 -3.19 -10.37 -11.48
N GLU A 187 -3.18 -9.73 -10.31
CA GLU A 187 -3.17 -8.28 -10.20
C GLU A 187 -1.81 -7.71 -10.59
N ILE A 188 -1.85 -6.60 -11.34
CA ILE A 188 -0.68 -5.81 -11.68
C ILE A 188 -0.69 -4.57 -10.80
N VAL A 189 0.42 -4.32 -10.11
CA VAL A 189 0.63 -3.17 -9.26
C VAL A 189 1.80 -2.36 -9.78
N GLU A 190 1.49 -1.12 -10.15
CA GLU A 190 2.46 -0.10 -10.46
C GLU A 190 3.05 0.47 -9.16
N ASP A 191 4.37 0.54 -9.08
CA ASP A 191 5.10 0.98 -7.90
C ASP A 191 6.19 1.98 -8.27
N LEU A 192 6.19 3.14 -7.63
CA LEU A 192 7.05 4.28 -8.01
C LEU A 192 8.10 4.57 -6.94
N TYR A 193 9.35 4.66 -7.38
CA TYR A 193 10.52 4.95 -6.56
C TYR A 193 11.21 6.20 -7.06
N HIS A 194 11.67 7.04 -6.12
CA HIS A 194 12.39 8.27 -6.42
C HIS A 194 13.75 8.23 -5.72
N LEU A 195 14.80 7.93 -6.49
CA LEU A 195 16.15 7.81 -5.95
C LEU A 195 16.93 9.10 -6.19
N ALA A 196 17.38 9.75 -5.11
CA ALA A 196 18.24 10.93 -5.23
C ALA A 196 19.58 10.56 -5.90
N VAL A 197 19.93 11.25 -6.99
CA VAL A 197 21.16 11.05 -7.75
C VAL A 197 22.29 11.91 -7.17
N PRO A 198 23.40 11.32 -6.69
CA PRO A 198 24.60 12.09 -6.37
C PRO A 198 25.17 12.71 -7.66
N ALA A 199 25.38 14.03 -7.67
CA ALA A 199 25.84 14.78 -8.85
C ALA A 199 27.18 14.30 -9.44
N ASP A 200 27.99 13.58 -8.66
CA ASP A 200 29.33 13.10 -9.03
C ASP A 200 29.39 11.64 -9.50
N ARG A 201 28.26 10.90 -9.48
CA ARG A 201 28.22 9.46 -9.81
C ARG A 201 26.96 9.08 -10.59
N PRO A 202 27.03 9.03 -11.95
CA PRO A 202 25.99 8.36 -12.73
C PRO A 202 25.63 6.97 -12.19
N PRO A 203 24.37 6.54 -12.31
CA PRO A 203 24.01 5.16 -12.07
C PRO A 203 24.67 4.27 -13.11
N VAL A 204 25.31 3.21 -12.63
CA VAL A 204 25.82 2.17 -13.52
C VAL A 204 24.85 1.00 -13.54
N LEU A 205 24.23 0.66 -12.40
CA LEU A 205 23.28 -0.45 -12.28
C LEU A 205 22.22 -0.16 -11.19
N LEU A 206 20.98 -0.57 -11.45
CA LEU A 206 19.93 -0.68 -10.43
C LEU A 206 19.70 -2.15 -10.08
N ALA A 207 19.74 -2.48 -8.79
CA ALA A 207 19.39 -3.80 -8.28
C ALA A 207 18.05 -3.73 -7.55
N VAL A 208 17.13 -4.62 -7.92
CA VAL A 208 15.76 -4.66 -7.40
C VAL A 208 15.40 -6.07 -6.93
N GLY A 209 14.59 -6.16 -5.90
CA GLY A 209 14.01 -7.43 -5.45
C GLY A 209 13.07 -7.22 -4.27
N MET A 210 12.60 -8.33 -3.70
CA MET A 210 11.73 -8.31 -2.53
C MET A 210 12.32 -9.14 -1.39
N TYR A 211 12.06 -8.72 -0.16
CA TYR A 211 12.40 -9.45 1.04
C TYR A 211 11.31 -9.35 2.10
N ARG A 212 11.35 -10.28 3.05
CA ARG A 212 10.49 -10.23 4.25
C ARG A 212 11.14 -9.36 5.31
N LEU A 213 10.47 -8.28 5.72
CA LEU A 213 11.02 -7.31 6.67
C LEU A 213 11.40 -7.94 8.02
N GLU A 214 10.60 -8.88 8.53
CA GLU A 214 10.81 -9.49 9.86
C GLU A 214 12.07 -10.36 9.93
N THR A 215 12.51 -10.91 8.80
CA THR A 215 13.63 -11.87 8.75
C THR A 215 14.80 -11.40 7.90
N LEU A 216 14.58 -10.37 7.07
CA LEU A 216 15.49 -9.90 6.03
C LEU A 216 15.81 -10.94 4.94
N GLU A 217 15.03 -12.02 4.86
CA GLU A 217 15.16 -13.05 3.83
C GLU A 217 14.63 -12.53 2.49
N ARG A 218 15.48 -12.60 1.44
CA ARG A 218 15.11 -12.25 0.07
C ARG A 218 14.33 -13.38 -0.58
N LEU A 219 13.34 -13.02 -1.41
CA LEU A 219 12.65 -13.97 -2.27
C LEU A 219 13.59 -14.43 -3.39
N ALA A 220 13.67 -15.74 -3.62
CA ALA A 220 14.51 -16.29 -4.68
C ALA A 220 14.06 -15.76 -6.05
N VAL A 221 15.00 -15.21 -6.82
CA VAL A 221 14.69 -14.62 -8.14
C VAL A 221 15.08 -15.57 -9.26
N PHE A 222 14.19 -15.80 -10.21
CA PHE A 222 14.40 -16.61 -11.41
C PHE A 222 14.15 -15.79 -12.66
N ASP A 223 14.99 -15.98 -13.69
CA ASP A 223 14.74 -15.40 -15.02
C ASP A 223 13.68 -16.18 -15.82
N GLU A 224 13.38 -15.69 -17.03
CA GLU A 224 12.44 -16.32 -17.97
C GLU A 224 12.77 -17.78 -18.34
N ASN A 225 14.02 -18.20 -18.15
CA ASN A 225 14.47 -19.57 -18.41
C ASN A 225 14.42 -20.46 -17.16
N GLY A 226 13.96 -19.92 -16.02
CA GLY A 226 13.92 -20.59 -14.73
C GLY A 226 15.28 -20.70 -14.04
N GLN A 227 16.29 -19.93 -14.49
CA GLN A 227 17.59 -19.88 -13.85
C GLN A 227 17.54 -18.92 -12.66
N ARG A 228 17.92 -19.40 -11.47
CA ARG A 228 18.03 -18.55 -10.28
C ARG A 228 19.16 -17.54 -10.45
N LEU A 229 18.88 -16.27 -10.17
CA LEU A 229 19.84 -15.17 -10.20
C LEU A 229 20.69 -15.12 -8.94
N ALA A 230 21.90 -14.57 -9.06
CA ALA A 230 22.78 -14.35 -7.92
C ALA A 230 22.20 -13.30 -6.96
N ASP A 231 22.44 -13.51 -5.66
CA ASP A 231 22.00 -12.64 -4.55
C ASP A 231 20.50 -12.33 -4.51
N ASP A 232 19.69 -13.11 -5.25
CA ASP A 232 18.23 -12.96 -5.33
C ASP A 232 17.83 -11.51 -5.67
N GLN A 233 18.50 -10.94 -6.68
CA GLN A 233 18.26 -9.59 -7.16
C GLN A 233 18.25 -9.52 -8.69
N ILE A 234 17.41 -8.63 -9.20
CA ILE A 234 17.26 -8.29 -10.61
C ILE A 234 18.15 -7.09 -10.90
N ILE A 235 19.03 -7.18 -11.89
CA ILE A 235 19.85 -6.05 -12.33
C ILE A 235 19.21 -5.42 -13.56
N LEU A 236 18.63 -4.23 -13.39
CA LEU A 236 18.08 -3.45 -14.49
C LEU A 236 19.23 -2.72 -15.20
N ARG A 237 19.40 -3.01 -16.49
CA ARG A 237 20.48 -2.47 -17.32
C ARG A 237 19.87 -1.60 -18.41
N GLU A 238 19.71 -0.32 -18.12
CA GLU A 238 19.64 0.70 -19.16
C GLU A 238 20.80 1.66 -18.96
N GLU A 239 21.44 2.08 -20.05
CA GLU A 239 22.36 3.22 -20.01
C GLU A 239 21.52 4.44 -19.64
N VAL A 240 21.51 4.85 -18.37
CA VAL A 240 20.89 6.10 -17.95
C VAL A 240 21.70 7.24 -18.56
N PRO A 241 21.18 7.97 -19.56
CA PRO A 241 21.93 9.06 -20.15
C PRO A 241 22.11 10.13 -19.08
N LEU A 242 23.36 10.51 -18.80
CA LEU A 242 23.62 11.65 -17.93
C LEU A 242 23.19 12.94 -18.64
N PRO A 243 22.59 13.91 -17.91
CA PRO A 243 22.47 15.27 -18.43
C PRO A 243 23.88 15.83 -18.72
N GLU A 244 24.08 16.42 -19.90
CA GLU A 244 25.35 17.05 -20.26
C GLU A 244 25.70 18.16 -19.23
N PRO A 245 26.96 18.29 -18.80
CA PRO A 245 27.35 19.38 -17.93
C PRO A 245 27.10 20.72 -18.64
N GLU A 246 26.39 21.66 -17.98
CA GLU A 246 26.31 23.04 -18.46
C GLU A 246 27.73 23.61 -18.57
N GLY A 247 28.13 23.98 -19.79
CA GLY A 247 29.45 24.51 -20.13
C GLY A 247 29.66 25.97 -19.76
#